data_AF-A0A0D0APL1-F1
#
_entry.id   AF-A0A0D0APL1-F1
#
_cell.length_a   1.000
_cell.length_b   1.000
_cell.length_c   1.000
_cell.angle_alpha   90.00
_cell.angle_beta   90.00
_cell.angle_gamma   90.00
#
_symmetry.space_group_name_H-M   'P 1'
#
loop_
_entity.id
_entity.type
_entity.pdbx_description
1 polymer ?
#
loop_
_entity_poly.entity_id
_entity_poly.type
_entity_poly.pdbx_seq_one_letter_code
_entity_poly.pdbx_strand_id
1 'polypeptide(L)'
;RTSKGLYRVVHDASSGSVHAALETVTVMELHRRMGHIAPSAARRLTENGLVSGIKVDLSSGEPTFCESCIYAKATRKPIRKTREGERATKFAEEVHTDLWGPAPVATL
;
A
#
# COMPACT_ATOMS: atom_id res chain seq x y z
N ARG A 1 32.67 -31.39 3.37
CA ARG A 1 32.48 -30.91 1.98
C ARG A 1 31.86 -32.07 1.20
N THR A 2 30.56 -32.04 0.88
CA THR A 2 29.92 -33.08 0.06
C THR A 2 30.11 -32.76 -1.43
N SER A 3 30.17 -33.78 -2.28
CA SER A 3 30.51 -33.70 -3.71
C SER A 3 29.52 -32.93 -4.61
N LYS A 4 28.55 -32.20 -4.03
CA LYS A 4 27.47 -31.49 -4.75
C LYS A 4 27.36 -30.01 -4.39
N GLY A 5 28.44 -29.37 -3.92
CA GLY A 5 28.48 -27.90 -3.75
C GLY A 5 27.51 -27.30 -2.71
N LEU A 6 26.84 -28.13 -1.92
CA LEU A 6 25.94 -27.69 -0.85
C LEU A 6 26.70 -27.57 0.47
N TYR A 7 26.65 -26.39 1.08
CA TYR A 7 27.18 -26.15 2.41
C TYR A 7 26.14 -26.57 3.45
N ARG A 8 26.52 -27.49 4.34
CA ARG A 8 25.71 -27.84 5.51
C ARG A 8 26.05 -26.85 6.62
N VAL A 9 25.13 -25.94 6.91
CA VAL A 9 25.20 -25.10 8.11
C VAL A 9 24.63 -25.94 9.26
N VAL A 10 25.51 -26.37 10.16
CA VAL A 10 25.10 -27.00 11.42
C VAL A 10 24.98 -25.88 12.44
N HIS A 11 23.75 -25.57 12.84
CA HIS A 11 23.54 -24.75 14.03
C HIS A 11 23.70 -25.67 15.23
N ASP A 12 24.66 -25.37 16.10
CA ASP A 12 24.62 -25.90 17.45
C ASP A 12 23.37 -25.29 18.10
N ALA A 13 22.45 -26.16 18.54
CA ALA A 13 21.32 -25.73 19.35
C ALA A 13 21.87 -25.42 20.75
N SER A 14 22.74 -24.41 20.85
CA SER A 14 22.98 -23.75 22.11
C SER A 14 21.63 -23.13 22.48
N SER A 15 20.94 -23.78 23.41
CA SER A 15 19.80 -23.26 24.17
C SER A 15 20.20 -22.04 25.01
N GLY A 16 20.94 -21.11 24.42
CA GLY A 16 21.03 -19.76 24.91
C GLY A 16 19.66 -19.15 24.66
N SER A 17 18.93 -18.90 25.74
CA SER A 17 17.79 -18.01 25.71
C SER A 17 18.25 -16.69 25.11
N VAL A 18 18.03 -16.53 23.81
CA VAL A 18 18.03 -15.21 23.20
C VAL A 18 16.80 -14.55 23.81
N HIS A 19 16.99 -13.90 24.96
CA HIS A 19 16.09 -12.88 25.44
C HIS A 19 16.22 -11.70 24.47
N ALA A 20 15.83 -11.91 23.21
CA ALA A 20 15.36 -10.83 22.38
C ALA A 20 14.16 -10.29 23.14
N ALA A 21 14.32 -9.12 23.75
CA ALA A 21 13.20 -8.42 24.37
C ALA A 21 12.08 -8.43 23.33
N LEU A 22 10.95 -9.09 23.67
CA LEU A 22 9.81 -9.21 22.78
C LEU A 22 9.38 -7.79 22.41
N GLU A 23 9.74 -7.36 21.20
CA GLU A 23 9.49 -6.01 20.74
C GLU A 23 7.99 -5.79 20.71
N THR A 24 7.53 -4.77 21.43
CA THR A 24 6.13 -4.34 21.40
C THR A 24 5.95 -3.33 20.28
N VAL A 25 5.22 -3.69 19.24
CA VAL A 25 4.92 -2.83 18.09
C VAL A 25 3.46 -2.43 18.06
N THR A 26 3.12 -1.31 17.43
CA THR A 26 1.71 -0.95 17.22
C THR A 26 1.14 -1.68 16.00
N VAL A 27 -0.19 -1.69 15.86
CA VAL A 27 -0.87 -2.18 14.65
C VAL A 27 -0.36 -1.47 13.40
N MET A 28 -0.10 -0.15 13.48
CA MET A 28 0.42 0.62 12.34
C MET A 28 1.85 0.26 11.98
N GLU A 29 2.66 -0.09 12.96
CA GLU A 29 4.02 -0.53 12.73
C GLU A 29 4.02 -1.92 12.06
N LEU A 30 3.19 -2.84 12.54
CA LEU A 30 2.97 -4.13 11.89
C LEU A 30 2.45 -3.97 10.45
N HIS A 31 1.49 -3.06 10.25
CA HIS A 31 0.99 -2.69 8.92
C HIS A 31 2.13 -2.31 7.96
N ARG A 32 3.08 -1.47 8.39
CA ARG A 32 4.23 -1.07 7.56
C ARG A 32 5.21 -2.21 7.34
N ARG A 33 5.60 -2.94 8.40
CA ARG A 33 6.56 -4.06 8.33
C ARG A 33 6.09 -5.21 7.45
N MET A 34 4.78 -5.42 7.37
CA MET A 34 4.18 -6.43 6.50
C MET A 34 3.89 -5.92 5.07
N GLY A 35 4.43 -4.76 4.67
CA GLY A 35 4.26 -4.23 3.32
C GLY A 35 2.91 -3.56 3.08
N HIS A 36 2.43 -2.79 4.06
CA HIS A 36 1.20 -2.01 3.96
C HIS A 36 -0.09 -2.84 3.79
N ILE A 37 -0.17 -4.02 4.42
CA ILE A 37 -1.41 -4.82 4.51
C ILE A 37 -2.54 -4.04 5.17
N ALA A 38 -3.82 -4.39 4.99
CA ALA A 38 -4.88 -3.67 5.69
C ALA A 38 -4.63 -3.65 7.23
N PRO A 39 -4.77 -2.50 7.93
CA PRO A 39 -4.60 -2.45 9.39
C PRO A 39 -5.53 -3.43 10.13
N SER A 40 -6.73 -3.68 9.58
CA SER A 40 -7.66 -4.71 10.07
C SER A 40 -7.11 -6.13 9.91
N ALA A 41 -6.37 -6.41 8.84
CA ALA A 41 -5.69 -7.69 8.66
C ALA A 41 -4.53 -7.83 9.66
N ALA A 42 -3.74 -6.77 9.89
CA ALA A 42 -2.69 -6.76 10.91
C ALA A 42 -3.25 -7.06 12.33
N ARG A 43 -4.40 -6.47 12.68
CA ARG A 43 -5.12 -6.78 13.93
C ARG A 43 -5.53 -8.25 13.99
N ARG A 44 -6.24 -8.76 12.98
CA ARG A 44 -6.71 -10.15 12.93
C ARG A 44 -5.58 -11.17 13.00
N LEU A 45 -4.45 -10.91 12.33
CA LEU A 45 -3.27 -11.78 12.40
C LEU A 45 -2.72 -11.87 13.83
N THR A 46 -2.74 -10.75 14.55
CA THR A 46 -2.33 -10.70 15.95
C THR A 46 -3.32 -11.43 16.85
N GLU A 47 -4.62 -11.13 16.73
CA GLU A 47 -5.69 -11.72 17.54
C GLU A 47 -5.76 -13.24 17.39
N ASN A 48 -5.50 -13.73 16.17
CA ASN A 48 -5.47 -15.16 15.87
C ASN A 48 -4.14 -15.85 16.23
N GLY A 49 -3.18 -15.13 16.83
CA GLY A 49 -1.88 -15.69 17.21
C GLY A 49 -1.00 -16.13 16.03
N LEU A 50 -1.24 -15.57 14.83
CA LEU A 50 -0.52 -15.92 13.60
C LEU A 50 0.78 -15.12 13.42
N VAL A 51 1.06 -14.19 14.34
CA VAL A 51 2.29 -13.39 14.39
C VAL A 51 3.12 -13.87 15.58
N SER A 52 4.33 -14.37 15.30
CA SER A 52 5.28 -14.83 16.32
C SER A 52 6.49 -13.90 16.40
N GLY A 53 7.18 -13.90 17.54
CA GLY A 53 8.42 -13.14 17.74
C GLY A 53 8.26 -11.65 18.05
N ILE A 54 7.04 -11.10 18.03
CA ILE A 54 6.74 -9.72 18.42
C ILE A 54 5.45 -9.67 19.26
N LYS A 55 5.34 -8.69 20.16
CA LYS A 55 4.08 -8.35 20.82
C LYS A 55 3.45 -7.19 20.07
N VAL A 56 2.14 -7.22 19.86
CA VAL A 56 1.45 -6.11 19.18
C VAL A 56 0.50 -5.44 20.18
N ASP A 57 0.65 -4.14 20.32
CA ASP A 57 -0.23 -3.32 21.14
C ASP A 57 -1.56 -3.05 20.41
N LEU A 58 -2.59 -3.76 20.87
CA LEU A 58 -3.97 -3.64 20.37
C LEU A 58 -4.75 -2.50 21.03
N SER A 59 -4.21 -1.86 22.08
CA SER A 59 -4.87 -0.75 22.78
C SER A 59 -4.89 0.55 21.97
N SER A 60 -3.99 0.66 20.98
CA SER A 60 -4.01 1.73 20.00
C SER A 60 -5.39 1.80 19.32
N GLY A 61 -5.97 3.00 19.25
CA GLY A 61 -7.27 3.26 18.61
C GLY A 61 -7.31 2.90 17.12
N GLU A 62 -8.42 3.21 16.43
CA GLU A 62 -8.54 2.86 15.01
C GLU A 62 -7.38 3.42 14.17
N PRO A 63 -6.61 2.57 13.48
CA PRO A 63 -5.47 3.02 12.70
C PRO A 63 -5.97 3.54 11.35
N THR A 64 -6.12 4.86 11.21
CA THR A 64 -6.85 5.43 10.06
C THR A 64 -5.96 6.08 9.01
N PHE A 65 -4.74 6.49 9.35
CA PHE A 65 -3.92 7.32 8.45
C PHE A 65 -2.56 6.71 8.11
N CYS A 66 -2.39 6.35 6.83
CA CYS A 66 -1.11 5.98 6.23
C CYS A 66 -0.99 6.65 4.86
N GLU A 67 -0.09 7.63 4.75
CA GLU A 67 0.11 8.44 3.54
C GLU A 67 0.45 7.60 2.31
N SER A 68 1.35 6.62 2.44
CA SER A 68 1.72 5.73 1.33
C SER A 68 0.54 4.88 0.85
N CYS A 69 -0.31 4.41 1.76
CA CYS A 69 -1.53 3.69 1.41
C CYS A 69 -2.54 4.60 0.72
N ILE A 70 -2.70 5.84 1.18
CA ILE A 70 -3.61 6.80 0.55
C ILE A 70 -3.15 7.08 -0.87
N TYR A 71 -1.86 7.36 -1.08
CA TYR A 71 -1.32 7.63 -2.41
C TYR A 71 -1.43 6.41 -3.33
N ALA A 72 -1.09 5.21 -2.84
CA ALA A 72 -1.10 3.98 -3.63
C ALA A 72 -2.50 3.41 -3.89
N LYS A 73 -3.47 3.62 -2.98
CA LYS A 73 -4.84 3.09 -3.08
C LYS A 73 -5.86 4.14 -3.50
N ALA A 74 -5.44 5.37 -3.79
CA ALA A 74 -6.32 6.39 -4.32
C ALA A 74 -7.00 5.87 -5.60
N THR A 75 -8.32 5.70 -5.53
CA THR A 75 -9.11 5.33 -6.70
C THR A 75 -9.55 6.58 -7.44
N ARG A 76 -9.54 6.52 -8.77
CA ARG A 76 -10.13 7.57 -9.60
C ARG A 76 -11.66 7.49 -9.46
N LYS A 77 -12.33 8.63 -9.23
CA LYS A 77 -13.79 8.69 -9.36
C LYS A 77 -14.19 8.24 -10.77
N PRO A 78 -15.27 7.46 -10.93
CA PRO A 78 -15.73 7.06 -12.25
C PRO A 78 -16.03 8.30 -13.10
N ILE A 79 -15.54 8.30 -14.34
CA ILE A 79 -15.92 9.33 -15.30
C ILE A 79 -17.40 9.08 -15.65
N ARG A 80 -18.22 10.12 -15.58
CA ARG A 80 -19.62 10.02 -16.03
C ARG A 80 -19.64 9.63 -17.50
N LYS A 81 -20.46 8.63 -17.84
CA LYS A 81 -20.61 8.15 -19.23
C LYS A 81 -21.44 9.11 -20.09
N THR A 82 -22.26 9.92 -19.43
CA THR A 82 -23.15 10.88 -20.09
C THR A 82 -22.72 12.29 -19.71
N ARG A 83 -22.72 13.19 -20.70
CA ARG A 83 -22.57 14.62 -20.46
C ARG A 83 -23.77 15.13 -19.65
N GLU A 84 -23.47 15.91 -18.63
CA GLU A 84 -24.47 16.69 -17.89
C GLU A 84 -24.29 18.18 -18.20
N GLY A 85 -25.35 18.95 -17.98
CA GLY A 85 -25.40 20.38 -18.25
C GLY A 85 -26.18 20.73 -19.52
N GLU A 86 -26.59 21.99 -19.58
CA GLU A 86 -27.31 22.55 -20.72
C GLU A 86 -26.43 22.51 -21.98
N ARG A 87 -27.07 22.41 -23.14
CA ARG A 87 -26.40 22.49 -24.45
C ARG A 87 -26.82 23.78 -25.12
N ALA A 88 -25.91 24.37 -25.88
CA ALA A 88 -26.25 25.38 -26.87
C ALA A 88 -27.45 24.90 -27.72
N THR A 89 -28.48 25.74 -27.77
CA THR A 89 -29.72 25.54 -28.52
C THR A 89 -29.68 26.26 -29.86
N LYS A 90 -28.78 27.24 -30.02
CA LYS A 90 -28.59 28.03 -31.23
C LYS A 90 -27.18 27.86 -31.79
N PHE A 91 -27.06 28.06 -33.09
CA PHE A 91 -25.76 28.02 -33.78
C PHE A 91 -24.83 29.11 -33.22
N ALA A 92 -23.57 28.73 -32.97
CA ALA A 92 -22.53 29.61 -32.43
C ALA A 92 -22.84 30.26 -31.06
N GLU A 93 -23.83 29.75 -30.31
CA GLU A 93 -24.13 30.20 -28.95
C GLU A 93 -23.01 29.87 -27.96
N GLU A 94 -22.32 28.75 -28.18
CA GLU A 94 -21.16 28.33 -27.37
C GLU A 94 -20.07 27.77 -28.30
N VAL A 95 -18.85 28.27 -28.17
CA VAL A 95 -17.68 27.83 -28.95
C VAL A 95 -16.57 27.45 -27.97
N HIS A 96 -16.19 26.18 -27.98
CA HIS A 96 -15.02 25.69 -27.25
C HIS A 96 -13.82 25.68 -28.19
N THR A 97 -12.71 26.27 -27.78
CA THR A 97 -11.44 26.20 -28.48
C THR A 97 -10.39 25.61 -27.54
N ASP A 98 -9.47 24.83 -28.10
CA ASP A 98 -8.34 24.27 -27.35
C ASP A 98 -7.08 24.40 -28.23
N LEU A 99 -5.93 24.52 -27.58
CA LEU A 99 -4.64 24.59 -28.27
C LEU A 99 -4.06 23.18 -28.38
N TRP A 100 -3.81 22.74 -29.61
CA TRP A 100 -3.07 21.51 -29.85
C TRP A 100 -1.56 21.79 -29.85
N GLY A 101 -0.78 21.05 -29.06
CA GLY A 101 0.68 21.09 -29.12
C GLY A 101 1.42 20.47 -27.92
N PRO A 102 2.77 20.39 -27.98
CA PRO A 102 3.65 20.72 -29.12
C PRO A 102 3.52 19.70 -30.26
N ALA A 103 3.41 20.19 -31.50
CA ALA A 103 3.31 19.33 -32.67
C ALA A 103 4.68 18.73 -33.03
N PRO A 104 4.78 17.43 -33.36
CA PRO A 104 6.04 16.79 -33.74
C PRO A 104 6.56 17.24 -35.11
N VAL A 105 5.72 17.87 -35.93
CA VAL A 105 6.06 18.35 -37.27
C VAL A 105 5.61 19.80 -37.41
N ALA A 106 6.49 20.65 -37.95
CA ALA A 106 6.14 22.02 -38.28
C ALA A 106 5.27 22.04 -39.55
N THR A 107 4.13 22.71 -39.48
CA THR A 107 3.31 23.02 -40.66
C THR A 107 3.96 24.14 -41.46
N LEU A 108 3.82 24.08 -42.79
CA LEU A 108 4.37 25.03 -43.76
C LEU A 108 3.75 26.44 -43.68
#